data_AF-A0A2V9ZNU2-F1
#
_entry.id   AF-A0A2V9ZNU2-F1
#
_cell.length_a   1.000
_cell.length_b   1.000
_cell.length_c   1.000
_cell.angle_alpha   90.00
_cell.angle_beta   90.00
_cell.angle_gamma   90.00
#
_symmetry.space_group_name_H-M   'P 1'
#
loop_
_entity.id
_entity.type
_entity.pdbx_description
1 polymer ?
#
loop_
_entity_poly.entity_id
_entity_poly.type
_entity_poly.pdbx_seq_one_letter_code
_entity_poly.pdbx_strand_id
1 'polypeptide(L)'
;NFFGIGSGTITLYNSAKSSSKTLADLTAPAVSSAVGVSNRGSEARDDLAVLKPTVSRMTAVLVEVGRLSAPDEDIIHNPASIGHAASGIDSGINAFLNQ
;
A
#
# COMPACT_ATOMS: atom_id res chain seq x y z
N ASN A 1 -13.37 17.66 -15.82
CA ASN A 1 -12.89 16.66 -14.84
C ASN A 1 -11.84 17.28 -13.93
N PHE A 2 -12.30 17.98 -12.89
CA PHE A 2 -11.44 18.56 -11.85
C PHE A 2 -11.66 17.76 -10.56
N PHE A 3 -10.56 17.22 -9.99
CA PHE A 3 -10.44 16.41 -8.78
C PHE A 3 -10.88 14.93 -8.85
N GLY A 4 -10.11 14.13 -9.59
CA GLY A 4 -10.18 12.67 -9.51
C GLY A 4 -9.48 12.17 -8.25
N ILE A 5 -10.25 11.78 -7.24
CA ILE A 5 -9.74 10.95 -6.14
C ILE A 5 -9.36 9.60 -6.78
N GLY A 6 -8.06 9.38 -7.00
CA GLY A 6 -7.56 8.21 -7.73
C GLY A 6 -7.99 6.89 -7.07
N SER A 7 -8.34 5.90 -7.90
CA SER A 7 -8.61 4.53 -7.48
C SER A 7 -7.36 3.66 -7.59
N GLY A 8 -7.34 2.54 -6.89
CA GLY A 8 -6.23 1.61 -6.83
C GLY A 8 -5.43 1.66 -5.54
N THR A 9 -4.40 0.83 -5.47
CA THR A 9 -3.56 0.66 -4.29
C THR A 9 -2.62 1.85 -4.10
N ILE A 10 -2.51 2.34 -2.86
CA ILE A 10 -1.45 3.25 -2.45
C ILE A 10 -0.80 2.74 -1.16
N THR A 11 0.53 2.86 -1.05
CA THR A 11 1.24 2.52 0.19
C THR A 11 1.80 3.76 0.86
N LEU A 12 1.35 4.01 2.08
CA LEU A 12 1.70 5.18 2.88
C LEU A 12 2.88 4.86 3.81
N TYR A 13 3.79 5.81 3.95
CA TYR A 13 4.97 5.68 4.83
C TYR A 13 5.22 6.99 5.59
N ASN A 14 6.09 6.95 6.60
CA ASN A 14 6.57 8.15 7.27
C ASN A 14 7.95 8.54 6.71
N SER A 15 8.11 9.80 6.28
CA SER A 15 9.29 10.32 5.60
C SER A 15 10.55 10.32 6.47
N ALA A 16 10.40 10.39 7.80
CA ALA A 16 11.52 10.31 8.74
C ALA A 16 12.14 8.90 8.82
N LYS A 17 11.50 7.89 8.22
CA LYS A 17 11.98 6.50 8.18
C LYS A 17 12.29 6.10 6.73
N SER A 18 13.51 6.39 6.27
CA SER A 18 13.93 6.17 4.87
C SER A 18 13.66 4.76 4.34
N SER A 19 13.95 3.71 5.10
CA SER A 19 13.67 2.32 4.72
C SER A 19 12.17 2.04 4.50
N SER A 20 11.28 2.82 5.12
CA SER A 20 9.83 2.67 4.94
C SER A 20 9.39 3.13 3.55
N LYS A 21 10.11 4.09 2.94
CA LYS A 21 9.86 4.47 1.55
C LYS A 21 10.16 3.29 0.62
N THR A 22 11.33 2.66 0.77
CA THR A 22 11.70 1.49 -0.04
C THR A 22 10.69 0.36 0.09
N LEU A 23 10.26 0.06 1.33
CA LEU A 23 9.21 -0.93 1.55
C LEU A 23 7.89 -0.53 0.86
N ALA A 24 7.51 0.75 0.91
CA ALA A 24 6.30 1.24 0.25
C ALA A 24 6.37 1.17 -1.28
N ASP A 25 7.51 1.56 -1.86
CA ASP A 25 7.76 1.53 -3.30
C ASP A 25 7.69 0.11 -3.88
N LEU A 26 8.05 -0.91 -3.09
CA LEU A 26 7.94 -2.32 -3.47
C LEU A 26 6.54 -2.89 -3.22
N THR A 27 5.89 -2.50 -2.13
CA THR A 27 4.61 -3.09 -1.72
C THR A 27 3.45 -2.60 -2.61
N ALA A 28 3.43 -1.32 -2.97
CA ALA A 28 2.37 -0.75 -3.81
C ALA A 28 2.17 -1.49 -5.15
N PRO A 29 3.20 -1.65 -6.01
CA PRO A 29 3.05 -2.39 -7.27
C PRO A 29 2.72 -3.87 -7.06
N ALA A 30 3.29 -4.51 -6.04
CA ALA A 30 3.06 -5.93 -5.76
C ALA A 30 1.58 -6.19 -5.40
N VAL A 31 1.02 -5.38 -4.50
CA VAL A 31 -0.39 -5.50 -4.08
C VAL A 31 -1.33 -5.11 -5.20
N SER A 32 -1.10 -3.99 -5.91
CA SER A 32 -1.99 -3.58 -7.01
C SER A 32 -2.06 -4.63 -8.11
N SER A 33 -0.92 -5.24 -8.45
CA SER A 33 -0.83 -6.28 -9.46
C SER A 33 -1.55 -7.56 -9.04
N ALA A 34 -1.35 -8.00 -7.79
CA ALA A 34 -2.00 -9.20 -7.28
C ALA A 34 -3.52 -9.05 -7.19
N VAL A 35 -4.01 -7.91 -6.70
CA VAL A 35 -5.44 -7.64 -6.53
C VAL A 35 -6.13 -7.32 -7.86
N GLY A 36 -5.41 -6.76 -8.83
CA GLY A 36 -5.95 -6.36 -10.13
C GLY A 36 -6.53 -4.94 -10.14
N VAL A 37 -5.98 -4.04 -9.33
CA VAL A 37 -6.36 -2.61 -9.30
C VAL A 37 -5.22 -1.73 -9.82
N SER A 38 -5.51 -0.44 -10.03
CA SER A 38 -4.48 0.51 -10.46
C SER A 38 -3.38 0.67 -9.39
N ASN A 39 -2.14 0.92 -9.82
CA ASN A 39 -1.04 1.27 -8.91
C ASN A 39 -0.95 2.80 -8.77
N ARG A 40 -1.18 3.34 -7.57
CA ARG A 40 -1.01 4.77 -7.27
C ARG A 40 0.37 5.10 -6.69
N GLY A 41 1.22 4.10 -6.47
CA GLY A 41 2.56 4.25 -5.92
C GLY A 41 2.58 4.39 -4.41
N SER A 42 3.55 5.16 -3.92
CA SER A 42 3.77 5.41 -2.50
C SER A 42 3.63 6.90 -2.16
N GLU A 43 3.22 7.20 -0.93
CA GLU A 43 3.03 8.57 -0.46
C GLU A 43 3.50 8.73 0.99
N ALA A 44 4.20 9.84 1.27
CA ALA A 44 4.61 10.20 2.62
C ALA A 44 3.42 10.78 3.39
N ARG A 45 3.14 10.23 4.57
CA ARG A 45 2.06 10.63 5.48
C ARG A 45 2.56 10.67 6.91
N ASP A 46 3.23 11.78 7.23
CA ASP A 46 3.86 12.01 8.55
C ASP A 46 2.85 12.31 9.67
N ASP A 47 1.62 12.62 9.28
CA ASP A 47 0.48 12.87 10.16
C ASP A 47 -0.11 11.57 10.75
N LEU A 48 0.06 10.43 10.08
CA LEU A 48 -0.51 9.15 10.53
C LEU A 48 0.14 8.65 11.82
N ALA A 49 -0.64 8.65 12.90
CA ALA A 49 -0.18 8.28 14.24
C ALA A 49 0.51 6.90 14.29
N VAL A 50 -0.04 5.91 13.59
CA VAL A 50 0.52 4.54 13.54
C VAL A 50 1.90 4.47 12.89
N LEU A 51 2.21 5.39 11.98
CA LEU A 51 3.49 5.41 11.26
C LEU A 51 4.54 6.29 11.95
N LYS A 52 4.18 7.07 12.97
CA LYS A 52 5.12 7.97 13.66
C LYS A 52 6.28 7.19 14.26
N PRO A 53 7.53 7.69 14.19
CA PRO A 53 8.71 7.02 14.76
C PRO A 53 8.61 6.74 16.26
N THR A 54 7.84 7.56 17.00
CA THR A 54 7.61 7.37 18.44
C THR A 54 6.67 6.21 18.76
N VAL A 55 5.78 5.84 17.81
CA VAL A 55 4.80 4.74 17.94
C VAL A 55 5.33 3.48 17.27
N SER A 56 5.72 3.57 16.00
CA SER A 56 6.35 2.49 15.24
C SER A 56 7.82 2.80 15.03
N ARG A 57 8.66 2.24 15.91
CA ARG A 57 10.12 2.40 15.92
C ARG A 57 10.84 1.62 14.82
N MET A 58 10.14 0.73 14.12
CA MET A 58 10.64 -0.04 12.99
C MET A 58 10.16 0.51 11.64
N THR A 59 10.77 0.03 10.56
CA THR A 59 10.26 0.19 9.19
C THR A 59 8.80 -0.23 9.14
N ALA A 60 7.92 0.65 8.68
CA ALA A 60 6.49 0.37 8.65
C ALA A 60 5.78 1.16 7.54
N VAL A 61 4.76 0.54 6.98
CA VAL A 61 3.89 1.10 5.94
C VAL A 61 2.43 0.82 6.26
N LEU A 62 1.53 1.62 5.69
CA LEU A 62 0.08 1.36 5.65
C LEU A 62 -0.33 1.19 4.20
N VAL A 63 -0.89 0.03 3.86
CA VAL A 63 -1.35 -0.27 2.51
C VAL A 63 -2.84 -0.02 2.41
N GLU A 64 -3.24 0.96 1.62
CA GLU A 64 -4.63 1.08 1.17
C GLU A 64 -4.79 0.19 -0.07
N VAL A 65 -5.34 -1.01 0.12
CA VAL A 65 -5.38 -2.07 -0.91
C VAL A 65 -6.18 -1.64 -2.15
N GLY A 66 -7.32 -1.00 -1.93
CA GLY A 66 -8.21 -0.50 -2.96
C GLY A 66 -9.35 0.28 -2.30
N ARG A 67 -10.13 1.00 -3.09
CA ARG A 67 -11.17 1.87 -2.55
C ARG A 67 -12.47 1.10 -2.27
N LEU A 68 -13.11 1.37 -1.13
CA LEU A 68 -14.49 0.98 -0.83
C LEU A 68 -15.50 1.87 -1.56
N SER A 69 -15.26 2.09 -2.85
CA SER A 69 -16.17 2.72 -3.80
C SER A 69 -15.71 2.36 -5.20
N ALA A 70 -16.58 2.52 -6.20
CA ALA A 70 -16.21 2.37 -7.60
C ALA A 70 -14.92 3.15 -7.95
N PRO A 71 -14.05 2.61 -8.82
CA PRO A 71 -14.20 1.34 -9.55
C PRO A 71 -13.68 0.09 -8.80
N ASP A 72 -13.00 0.23 -7.65
CA ASP A 72 -12.31 -0.90 -7.02
C ASP A 72 -13.23 -1.80 -6.19
N GLU A 73 -14.38 -1.29 -5.76
CA GLU A 73 -15.26 -1.95 -4.79
C GLU A 73 -15.63 -3.38 -5.17
N ASP A 74 -16.06 -3.62 -6.42
CA ASP A 74 -16.40 -4.96 -6.90
C ASP A 74 -15.18 -5.90 -6.93
N ILE A 75 -13.99 -5.35 -7.18
CA ILE A 75 -12.74 -6.10 -7.18
C ILE A 75 -12.41 -6.52 -5.75
N ILE A 76 -12.41 -5.59 -4.79
CA ILE A 76 -11.99 -5.88 -3.41
C ILE A 76 -13.04 -6.65 -2.60
N HIS A 77 -14.32 -6.61 -3.00
CA HIS A 77 -15.36 -7.46 -2.42
C HIS A 77 -15.34 -8.90 -2.93
N ASN A 78 -14.59 -9.20 -4.00
CA ASN A 78 -14.36 -10.59 -4.39
C ASN A 78 -13.60 -11.32 -3.26
N PRO A 79 -14.09 -12.46 -2.75
CA PRO A 79 -13.42 -13.19 -1.67
C PRO A 79 -11.96 -13.57 -1.98
N ALA A 80 -11.61 -13.80 -3.24
CA ALA A 80 -10.24 -14.09 -3.66
C ALA A 80 -9.28 -12.90 -3.44
N SER A 81 -9.79 -11.68 -3.45
CA SER A 81 -8.99 -10.45 -3.32
C SER A 81 -8.29 -10.34 -1.96
N ILE A 82 -8.83 -10.97 -0.92
CA ILE A 82 -8.14 -11.06 0.38
C ILE A 82 -6.84 -11.87 0.24
N GLY A 83 -6.91 -13.04 -0.42
CA GLY A 83 -5.74 -13.88 -0.67
C GLY A 83 -4.74 -13.23 -1.61
N HIS A 84 -5.22 -12.52 -2.63
CA HIS A 84 -4.37 -11.76 -3.54
C HIS A 84 -3.66 -10.60 -2.84
N ALA A 85 -4.37 -9.83 -2.00
CA ALA A 85 -3.76 -8.75 -1.23
C ALA A 85 -2.70 -9.28 -0.28
N ALA A 86 -2.96 -10.38 0.43
CA ALA A 86 -1.99 -11.02 1.31
C ALA A 86 -0.73 -11.49 0.54
N SER A 87 -0.91 -12.12 -0.62
CA SER A 87 0.19 -12.55 -1.49
C SER A 87 1.03 -11.37 -2.01
N GLY A 88 0.38 -10.26 -2.39
CA GLY A 88 1.05 -9.04 -2.80
C GLY A 88 1.84 -8.39 -1.66
N ILE A 89 1.28 -8.36 -0.45
CA ILE A 89 1.96 -7.86 0.76
C ILE A 89 3.19 -8.71 1.06
N ASP A 90 3.05 -10.04 1.07
CA ASP A 90 4.16 -10.97 1.30
C ASP A 90 5.27 -10.79 0.25
N SER A 91 4.89 -10.67 -1.03
CA SER A 91 5.83 -10.42 -2.13
C SER A 91 6.61 -9.11 -1.96
N GLY A 92 5.92 -8.02 -1.57
CA GLY A 92 6.56 -6.72 -1.31
C GLY A 92 7.53 -6.77 -0.13
N ILE A 93 7.16 -7.45 0.95
CA ILE A 93 8.02 -7.65 2.13
C ILE A 93 9.24 -8.51 1.76
N ASN A 94 9.05 -9.62 1.07
CA ASN A 94 10.15 -10.49 0.64
C ASN A 94 11.10 -9.77 -0.32
N ALA A 95 10.59 -8.96 -1.24
CA ALA A 95 11.43 -8.14 -2.12
C ALA A 95 12.24 -7.09 -1.33
N PHE A 96 11.71 -6.59 -0.21
CA PHE A 96 12.43 -5.65 0.66
C PHE A 96 13.54 -6.34 1.47
N LEU A 97 13.26 -7.54 2.00
CA LEU A 97 14.22 -8.29 2.82
C LEU A 97 15.38 -8.90 2.03
N ASN A 98 15.20 -9.11 0.72
CA ASN A 98 16.20 -9.70 -0.16
C ASN A 98 17.06 -8.66 -0.92
N GLN A 99 17.02 -7.39 -0.52
CA GLN A 99 17.96 -6.35 -0.99
C GLN A 99 19.29 -6.44 -0.25
#